data_AF-T0Y9I4-F1
#
_entry.id   AF-T0Y9I4-F1
#
_cell.length_a   1.000
_cell.length_b   1.000
_cell.length_c   1.000
_cell.angle_alpha   90.00
_cell.angle_beta   90.00
_cell.angle_gamma   90.00
#
_symmetry.space_group_name_H-M   'P 1'
#
loop_
_entity.id
_entity.type
_entity.pdbx_description
1 polymer ?
#
loop_
_entity_poly.entity_id
_entity_poly.type
_entity_poly.pdbx_seq_one_letter_code
_entity_poly.pdbx_strand_id
1 'polypeptide(L)'
;PAEFATRLFGAFRPGGEIASASVEGAYVNFVAAPERIDGRTLATVFALGDRYGHRPPTAERACVEHTSANPTGPFHIGRVRNAIIGDTLARILRAAGTPVTTQYYVDDMGRQAAMISWIWGRDPAAWPAEIRAAVDGAPPAEKADARLG
;
A
#
# COMPACT_ATOMS: atom_id res chain seq x y z
N PRO A 1 4.11 -32.87 -22.53
CA PRO A 1 4.86 -31.76 -21.87
C PRO A 1 6.37 -31.75 -22.17
N ALA A 2 7.08 -32.86 -21.91
CA ALA A 2 8.53 -32.95 -22.17
C ALA A 2 8.90 -32.75 -23.65
N GLU A 3 8.17 -33.39 -24.57
CA GLU A 3 8.37 -33.20 -26.01
C GLU A 3 8.21 -31.73 -26.46
N PHE A 4 7.28 -31.00 -25.84
CA PHE A 4 7.08 -29.58 -26.13
C PHE A 4 8.26 -28.73 -25.63
N ALA A 5 8.80 -29.03 -24.45
CA ALA A 5 10.00 -28.36 -23.93
C ALA A 5 11.21 -28.58 -24.84
N THR A 6 11.44 -29.82 -25.29
CA THR A 6 12.49 -30.14 -26.26
C THR A 6 12.30 -29.40 -27.59
N ARG A 7 11.07 -29.35 -28.11
CA ARG A 7 10.75 -28.62 -29.35
C ARG A 7 10.99 -27.12 -29.21
N LEU A 8 10.55 -26.52 -28.10
CA LEU A 8 10.74 -25.10 -27.81
C LEU A 8 12.23 -24.76 -27.67
N PHE A 9 13.00 -25.59 -26.95
CA PHE A 9 14.44 -25.44 -26.82
C PHE A 9 15.16 -25.54 -28.18
N GLY A 10 14.76 -26.46 -29.05
CA GLY A 10 15.33 -26.61 -30.39
C GLY A 10 15.20 -25.36 -31.26
N ALA A 11 14.14 -24.58 -31.07
CA ALA A 11 13.90 -23.31 -31.74
C ALA A 11 14.64 -22.12 -31.08
N PHE A 12 15.10 -22.27 -29.84
CA PHE A 12 15.77 -21.21 -29.10
C PHE A 12 17.28 -21.16 -29.39
N ARG A 13 17.84 -19.96 -29.44
CA ARG A 13 19.29 -19.73 -29.53
C ARG A 13 19.69 -18.75 -28.43
N PRO A 14 20.60 -19.14 -27.50
CA PRO A 14 21.09 -18.23 -26.47
C PRO A 14 21.72 -16.97 -27.10
N GLY A 15 21.44 -15.82 -26.50
CA GLY A 15 21.85 -14.52 -27.00
C GLY A 15 21.34 -13.40 -26.11
N GLY A 16 21.88 -12.19 -26.30
CA GLY A 16 21.55 -11.04 -25.45
C GLY A 16 21.88 -11.33 -23.98
N GLU A 17 20.87 -11.20 -23.13
CA GLU A 17 20.94 -11.34 -21.66
C GLU A 17 20.92 -12.79 -21.17
N ILE A 18 20.81 -13.77 -22.07
CA ILE A 18 20.75 -15.20 -21.73
C ILE A 18 22.11 -15.83 -22.05
N ALA A 19 22.76 -16.42 -21.04
CA ALA A 19 24.02 -17.13 -21.15
C ALA A 19 23.83 -18.52 -21.78
N SER A 20 22.86 -19.27 -21.27
CA SER A 20 22.56 -20.62 -21.73
C SER A 20 21.11 -20.98 -21.43
N ALA A 21 20.66 -22.10 -22.00
CA ALA A 21 19.39 -22.71 -21.67
C ALA A 21 19.55 -24.23 -21.62
N SER A 22 18.70 -24.92 -20.85
CA SER A 22 18.68 -26.38 -20.72
C SER A 22 17.24 -26.90 -20.70
N VAL A 23 17.07 -28.19 -20.96
CA VAL A 23 15.79 -28.89 -20.84
C VAL A 23 15.89 -29.92 -19.74
N GLU A 24 14.97 -29.84 -18.77
CA GLU A 24 14.86 -30.79 -17.66
C GLU A 24 13.41 -31.27 -17.57
N GLY A 25 13.16 -32.48 -18.10
CA GLY A 25 11.82 -33.04 -18.20
C GLY A 25 10.89 -32.14 -19.03
N ALA A 26 9.91 -31.50 -18.36
CA ALA A 26 8.93 -30.63 -18.99
C ALA A 26 9.29 -29.13 -18.95
N TYR A 27 10.47 -28.76 -18.44
CA TYR A 27 10.89 -27.38 -18.27
C TYR A 27 11.98 -26.99 -19.26
N VAL A 28 11.93 -25.74 -19.72
CA VAL A 28 13.05 -25.06 -20.39
C VAL A 28 13.59 -24.03 -19.40
N ASN A 29 14.79 -24.28 -18.91
CA ASN A 29 15.46 -23.43 -17.94
C ASN A 29 16.38 -22.44 -18.68
N PHE A 30 16.44 -21.20 -18.21
CA PHE A 30 17.31 -20.17 -18.76
C PHE A 30 18.29 -19.69 -17.69
N VAL A 31 19.55 -19.56 -18.07
CA VAL A 31 20.59 -18.97 -17.23
C VAL A 31 20.88 -17.58 -17.76
N ALA A 32 20.70 -16.57 -16.91
CA ALA A 32 21.04 -15.20 -17.24
C ALA A 32 22.56 -15.03 -17.44
N ALA A 33 22.96 -14.00 -18.19
CA ALA A 33 24.35 -13.57 -18.33
C ALA A 33 24.56 -12.27 -17.54
N PRO A 34 24.93 -12.32 -16.24
CA PRO A 34 25.02 -11.13 -15.39
C PRO A 34 25.94 -10.07 -15.96
N GLU A 35 27.06 -10.46 -16.58
CA GLU A 35 28.04 -9.53 -17.16
C GLU A 35 27.45 -8.67 -18.29
N ARG A 36 26.35 -9.11 -18.90
CA ARG A 36 25.64 -8.39 -19.97
C ARG A 36 24.45 -7.57 -19.46
N ILE A 37 23.99 -7.86 -18.24
CA ILE A 37 22.81 -7.26 -17.61
C ILE A 37 23.23 -6.14 -16.65
N ASP A 38 24.24 -6.40 -15.81
CA ASP A 38 24.56 -5.59 -14.63
C ASP A 38 24.84 -4.13 -14.99
N GLY A 39 25.63 -3.87 -16.03
CA GLY A 39 25.95 -2.50 -16.44
C GLY A 39 24.72 -1.69 -16.86
N ARG A 40 23.78 -2.33 -17.58
CA ARG A 40 22.53 -1.68 -18.02
C ARG A 40 21.56 -1.49 -16.86
N THR A 41 21.44 -2.50 -16.00
CA THR A 41 20.58 -2.45 -14.82
C THR A 41 21.05 -1.37 -13.87
N LEU A 42 22.35 -1.33 -13.53
CA LEU A 42 22.92 -0.30 -12.66
C LEU A 42 22.76 1.10 -13.26
N ALA A 43 23.06 1.28 -14.55
CA ALA A 43 22.84 2.56 -15.22
C ALA A 43 21.37 2.99 -15.14
N THR A 44 20.42 2.06 -15.29
CA THR A 44 18.97 2.31 -15.18
C THR A 44 18.58 2.65 -13.75
N VAL A 45 19.09 1.92 -12.76
CA VAL A 45 18.86 2.20 -11.33
C VAL A 45 19.33 3.60 -10.98
N PHE A 46 20.55 3.98 -11.37
CA PHE A 46 21.08 5.32 -11.09
C PHE A 46 20.34 6.43 -11.85
N ALA A 47 19.96 6.18 -13.11
CA ALA A 47 19.21 7.15 -13.90
C ALA A 47 17.79 7.39 -13.36
N LEU A 48 17.12 6.35 -12.86
CA LEU A 48 15.75 6.44 -12.34
C LEU A 48 15.68 6.79 -10.84
N GLY A 49 16.74 6.51 -10.06
CA GLY A 49 16.79 6.77 -8.62
C GLY A 49 15.59 6.15 -7.89
N ASP A 50 14.90 6.97 -7.09
CA ASP A 50 13.70 6.56 -6.33
C ASP A 50 12.54 6.08 -7.22
N ARG A 51 12.59 6.35 -8.53
CA ARG A 51 11.60 5.89 -9.50
C ARG A 51 11.95 4.55 -10.11
N TYR A 52 13.09 3.94 -9.79
CA TYR A 52 13.41 2.59 -10.22
C TYR A 52 12.33 1.61 -9.72
N GLY A 53 11.84 0.74 -10.60
CA GLY A 53 10.71 -0.15 -10.29
C GLY A 53 9.32 0.49 -10.35
N HIS A 54 9.22 1.80 -10.60
CA HIS A 54 7.93 2.43 -10.89
C HIS A 54 7.49 2.15 -12.33
N ARG A 55 6.18 2.09 -12.54
CA ARG A 55 5.56 1.95 -13.87
C ARG A 55 4.91 3.25 -14.33
N PRO A 56 4.71 3.43 -15.65
CA PRO A 56 3.93 4.55 -16.19
C PRO A 56 2.48 4.53 -15.69
N PRO A 57 1.79 5.70 -15.69
CA PRO A 57 0.39 5.78 -15.27
C PRO A 57 -0.54 4.84 -16.02
N THR A 58 -1.49 4.25 -15.31
CA THR A 58 -2.56 3.41 -15.88
C THR A 58 -3.90 4.15 -15.87
N ALA A 59 -4.85 3.72 -16.69
CA ALA A 59 -6.20 4.30 -16.74
C ALA A 59 -7.09 3.81 -15.59
N GLU A 60 -6.77 2.65 -15.01
CA GLU A 60 -7.52 2.04 -13.91
C GLU A 60 -7.37 2.87 -12.63
N ARG A 61 -8.39 2.87 -11.77
CA ARG A 61 -8.34 3.56 -10.47
C ARG A 61 -8.61 2.58 -9.36
N ALA A 62 -7.90 2.74 -8.24
CA ALA A 62 -8.09 1.91 -7.06
C ALA A 62 -8.57 2.75 -5.87
N CYS A 63 -9.51 2.19 -5.11
CA CYS A 63 -9.84 2.65 -3.77
C CYS A 63 -9.27 1.65 -2.77
N VAL A 64 -8.45 2.12 -1.83
CA VAL A 64 -7.91 1.31 -0.73
C VAL A 64 -8.51 1.84 0.56
N GLU A 65 -9.50 1.12 1.08
CA GLU A 65 -10.04 1.36 2.41
C GLU A 65 -9.22 0.59 3.44
N HIS A 66 -8.76 1.26 4.49
CA HIS A 66 -8.05 0.61 5.58
C HIS A 66 -8.19 1.36 6.90
N THR A 67 -7.66 0.76 7.95
CA THR A 67 -7.81 1.09 9.36
C THR A 67 -9.24 0.92 9.87
N SER A 68 -10.22 1.63 9.29
CA SER A 68 -11.68 1.58 9.53
C SER A 68 -12.07 1.11 10.93
N ALA A 69 -11.39 1.65 11.95
CA ALA A 69 -11.50 1.18 13.30
C ALA A 69 -12.61 1.96 13.98
N ASN A 70 -13.52 1.25 14.64
CA ASN A 70 -14.56 1.91 15.43
C ASN A 70 -13.92 2.85 16.46
N PRO A 71 -14.44 4.07 16.64
CA PRO A 71 -13.86 5.10 17.49
C PRO A 71 -14.14 4.85 18.98
N THR A 72 -13.87 3.64 19.46
CA THR A 72 -14.28 3.16 20.79
C THR A 72 -13.17 3.10 21.82
N GLY A 73 -11.99 3.64 21.51
CA GLY A 73 -10.87 3.66 22.43
C GLY A 73 -9.54 4.05 21.77
N PRO A 74 -8.48 4.20 22.58
CA PRO A 74 -7.15 4.61 22.10
C PRO A 74 -6.57 3.62 21.08
N PHE A 75 -5.74 4.14 20.17
CA PHE A 75 -5.02 3.31 19.21
C PHE A 75 -4.07 2.36 19.93
N HIS A 76 -4.22 1.05 19.68
CA HIS A 76 -3.30 0.02 20.16
C HIS A 76 -2.59 -0.66 18.98
N ILE A 77 -1.50 -1.38 19.25
CA ILE A 77 -0.66 -2.01 18.23
C ILE A 77 -1.45 -2.92 17.27
N GLY A 78 -2.49 -3.60 17.77
CA GLY A 78 -3.41 -4.38 16.94
C GLY A 78 -4.12 -3.59 15.83
N ARG A 79 -4.40 -2.29 16.04
CA ARG A 79 -5.00 -1.39 15.02
C ARG A 79 -3.98 -0.88 14.01
N VAL A 80 -2.70 -0.85 14.38
CA VAL A 80 -1.60 -0.40 13.52
C VAL A 80 -1.37 -1.36 12.36
N ARG A 81 -1.60 -2.67 12.55
CA ARG A 81 -1.41 -3.67 11.49
C ARG A 81 -2.21 -3.34 10.23
N ASN A 82 -3.51 -3.04 10.37
CA ASN A 82 -4.36 -2.75 9.22
C ASN A 82 -3.92 -1.44 8.54
N ALA A 83 -3.57 -0.42 9.33
CA ALA A 83 -3.04 0.84 8.82
C ALA A 83 -1.76 0.65 7.98
N ILE A 84 -0.77 -0.12 8.48
CA ILE A 84 0.48 -0.38 7.77
C ILE A 84 0.24 -1.15 6.47
N ILE A 85 -0.59 -2.18 6.50
CA ILE A 85 -0.88 -2.99 5.30
C ILE A 85 -1.58 -2.13 4.25
N GLY A 86 -2.61 -1.37 4.64
CA GLY A 86 -3.35 -0.50 3.72
C GLY A 86 -2.48 0.59 3.10
N ASP A 87 -1.67 1.27 3.91
CA ASP A 87 -0.74 2.30 3.40
C ASP A 87 0.32 1.69 2.48
N THR A 88 0.89 0.53 2.83
CA THR A 88 1.88 -0.17 2.00
C THR A 88 1.28 -0.57 0.66
N LEU A 89 0.06 -1.11 0.65
CA LEU A 89 -0.64 -1.47 -0.58
C LEU A 89 -0.89 -0.23 -1.46
N ALA A 90 -1.34 0.87 -0.85
CA ALA A 90 -1.56 2.12 -1.58
C ALA A 90 -0.26 2.66 -2.20
N ARG A 91 0.87 2.57 -1.51
CA ARG A 91 2.20 2.95 -2.05
C ARG A 91 2.62 2.06 -3.22
N ILE A 92 2.45 0.75 -3.11
CA ILE A 92 2.77 -0.21 -4.19
C ILE A 92 1.92 0.06 -5.43
N LEU A 93 0.61 0.27 -5.26
CA LEU A 93 -0.30 0.58 -6.38
C LEU A 93 0.06 1.90 -7.07
N ARG A 94 0.41 2.95 -6.30
CA ARG A 94 0.90 4.21 -6.86
C ARG A 94 2.23 4.03 -7.60
N ALA A 95 3.15 3.22 -7.07
CA ALA A 95 4.40 2.88 -7.74
C ALA A 95 4.15 2.09 -9.04
N ALA A 96 3.12 1.24 -9.07
CA ALA A 96 2.67 0.53 -10.27
C ALA A 96 1.91 1.42 -11.28
N GLY A 97 1.80 2.74 -11.03
CA GLY A 97 1.21 3.71 -11.94
C GLY A 97 -0.30 3.91 -11.77
N THR A 98 -0.95 3.21 -10.84
CA THR A 98 -2.39 3.31 -10.63
C THR A 98 -2.73 4.53 -9.76
N PRO A 99 -3.64 5.43 -10.18
CA PRO A 99 -4.25 6.42 -9.30
C PRO A 99 -5.00 5.76 -8.14
N VAL A 100 -4.59 6.08 -6.91
CA VAL A 100 -5.13 5.46 -5.68
C VAL A 100 -5.76 6.50 -4.78
N THR A 101 -7.02 6.28 -4.42
CA THR A 101 -7.71 6.97 -3.31
C THR A 101 -7.64 6.09 -2.07
N THR A 102 -7.22 6.65 -0.94
CA THR A 102 -7.24 5.97 0.35
C THR A 102 -8.42 6.44 1.17
N GLN A 103 -9.17 5.52 1.78
CA GLN A 103 -10.36 5.83 2.57
C GLN A 103 -10.26 5.26 3.99
N TYR A 104 -10.89 5.97 4.92
CA TYR A 104 -11.09 5.56 6.30
C TYR A 104 -12.60 5.56 6.55
N TYR A 105 -13.19 4.38 6.76
CA TYR A 105 -14.61 4.29 7.10
C TYR A 105 -14.81 4.55 8.61
N VAL A 106 -15.74 5.43 8.93
CA VAL A 106 -16.15 5.74 10.30
C VAL A 106 -17.53 5.14 10.50
N ASP A 107 -17.66 4.16 11.41
CA ASP A 107 -18.97 3.67 11.86
C ASP A 107 -19.44 4.46 13.08
N ASP A 108 -20.28 5.47 12.83
CA ASP A 108 -20.90 6.33 13.85
C ASP A 108 -22.36 5.97 14.17
N MET A 109 -22.92 4.97 13.49
CA MET A 109 -24.32 4.55 13.67
C MET A 109 -24.47 3.24 14.46
N GLY A 110 -23.37 2.54 14.75
CA GLY A 110 -23.39 1.28 15.48
C GLY A 110 -23.73 1.38 16.97
N ARG A 111 -24.05 0.23 17.59
CA ARG A 111 -24.36 0.08 19.03
C ARG A 111 -23.29 0.72 19.92
N GLN A 112 -22.02 0.66 19.52
CA GLN A 112 -20.91 1.22 20.28
C GLN A 112 -20.97 2.76 20.35
N ALA A 113 -21.26 3.43 19.23
CA ALA A 113 -21.45 4.88 19.19
C ALA A 113 -22.66 5.30 20.05
N ALA A 114 -23.76 4.54 19.97
CA ALA A 114 -24.93 4.75 20.81
C ALA A 114 -24.62 4.59 22.32
N MET A 115 -23.87 3.55 22.69
CA MET A 115 -23.47 3.32 24.09
C MET A 115 -22.57 4.44 24.63
N ILE A 116 -21.56 4.86 23.87
CA ILE A 116 -20.68 5.97 24.27
C ILE A 116 -21.48 7.25 24.44
N SER A 117 -22.33 7.59 23.48
CA SER A 117 -23.20 8.77 23.53
C SER A 117 -24.12 8.75 24.75
N TRP A 118 -24.68 7.59 25.10
CA TRP A 118 -25.54 7.45 26.26
C TRP A 118 -24.80 7.59 27.59
N ILE A 119 -23.59 7.02 27.72
CA ILE A 119 -22.76 7.18 28.92
C ILE A 119 -22.38 8.65 29.09
N TRP A 120 -21.95 9.30 28.01
CA TRP A 120 -21.56 10.71 28.04
C TRP A 120 -22.74 11.63 28.34
N GLY A 121 -23.94 11.32 27.87
CA GLY A 121 -25.15 12.08 28.20
C GLY A 121 -25.57 12.03 29.68
N ARG A 122 -25.04 11.10 30.48
CA ARG A 122 -25.38 10.96 31.91
C ARG A 122 -24.56 11.85 32.84
N ASP A 123 -23.33 12.16 32.46
CA ASP A 123 -22.46 13.04 33.23
C ASP A 123 -21.63 13.94 32.29
N PRO A 124 -22.22 15.04 31.81
CA PRO A 124 -21.51 16.02 30.99
C PRO A 124 -20.33 16.68 31.72
N ALA A 125 -20.32 16.68 33.05
CA ALA A 125 -19.21 17.24 33.83
C ALA A 125 -17.95 16.36 33.77
N ALA A 126 -18.08 15.07 33.43
CA ALA A 126 -16.96 14.15 33.24
C ALA A 126 -16.29 14.26 31.86
N TRP A 127 -16.80 15.10 30.96
CA TRP A 127 -16.23 15.23 29.62
C TRP A 127 -14.84 15.89 29.65
N PRO A 128 -13.93 15.52 28.72
CA PRO A 128 -12.71 16.26 28.49
C PRO A 128 -13.00 17.75 28.23
N ALA A 129 -12.12 18.63 28.69
CA ALA A 129 -12.32 20.07 28.61
C ALA A 129 -12.51 20.55 27.16
N GLU A 130 -11.82 19.91 26.21
CA GLU A 130 -11.89 20.24 24.78
C GLU A 130 -13.28 19.93 24.19
N ILE A 131 -13.91 18.83 24.61
CA ILE A 131 -15.25 18.44 24.15
C ILE A 131 -16.30 19.41 24.72
N ARG A 132 -16.19 19.77 26.00
CA ARG A 132 -17.10 20.76 26.63
C ARG A 132 -17.03 22.10 25.92
N ALA A 133 -15.82 22.60 25.66
CA ALA A 133 -15.61 23.85 24.93
C ALA A 133 -16.22 23.82 23.52
N ALA A 134 -16.09 22.70 22.79
CA ALA A 134 -16.65 22.55 21.45
C ALA A 134 -18.19 22.52 21.43
N VAL A 135 -18.82 21.91 22.45
CA VAL A 135 -20.29 21.83 22.56
C VAL A 135 -20.90 23.15 23.03
N ASP A 136 -20.22 23.88 23.90
CA ASP A 136 -20.66 25.20 24.40
C ASP A 136 -20.48 26.33 23.35
N GLY A 137 -20.02 26.00 22.14
CA GLY A 137 -19.87 26.95 21.04
C GLY A 137 -18.61 27.80 21.09
N ALA A 138 -17.58 27.41 21.85
CA ALA A 138 -16.28 28.06 21.78
C ALA A 138 -15.66 27.82 20.39
N PRO A 139 -15.06 28.85 19.75
CA PRO A 139 -14.43 28.66 18.45
C PRO A 139 -13.36 27.55 18.54
N PRO A 140 -13.23 26.69 17.50
CA PRO A 140 -12.24 25.64 17.53
C PRO A 140 -10.86 26.27 17.77
N ALA A 141 -10.09 25.71 18.71
CA ALA A 141 -8.69 26.08 18.85
C ALA A 141 -8.02 25.93 17.49
N GLU A 142 -7.43 27.03 17.02
CA GLU A 142 -6.75 27.15 15.74
C GLU A 142 -5.81 25.95 15.60
N LYS A 143 -6.10 25.04 14.67
CA LYS A 143 -5.22 23.89 14.41
C LYS A 143 -3.90 24.46 13.92
N ALA A 144 -2.86 24.36 14.75
CA ALA A 144 -1.49 24.61 14.33
C ALA A 144 -1.25 23.81 13.04
N ASP A 145 -0.93 24.54 11.98
CA ASP A 145 -0.67 24.07 10.63
C ASP A 145 0.53 23.09 10.64
N ALA A 146 0.27 21.83 10.95
CA ALA A 146 1.21 20.75 10.76
C ALA A 146 1.14 20.30 9.29
N ARG A 147 1.60 21.18 8.39
CA ARG A 147 2.20 20.77 7.13
C ARG A 147 3.39 19.89 7.47
N LEU A 148 3.16 18.58 7.54
CA LEU A 148 4.21 17.60 7.37
C LEU A 148 4.62 17.67 5.88
N GLY A 149 5.67 18.44 5.62
CA GLY A 149 6.46 18.36 4.40
C GLY A 149 7.29 17.09 4.34
#